data_AF-A0A0B6XW21-F1
#
_entry.id   AF-A0A0B6XW21-F1
#
_cell.length_a   1.000
_cell.length_b   1.000
_cell.length_c   1.000
_cell.angle_alpha   90.00
_cell.angle_beta   90.00
_cell.angle_gamma   90.00
#
_symmetry.space_group_name_H-M   'P 1'
#
loop_
_entity.id
_entity.type
_entity.pdbx_description
1 polymer ?
#
loop_
_entity_poly.entity_id
_entity_poly.type
_entity_poly.pdbx_seq_one_letter_code
_entity_poly.pdbx_strand_id
1 'polypeptide(L)' 'EHIRFLPSITADDKLKLLHTYIILAEALRTMRVEFFFVQGSLLGVHRHKGLIPWDDDIDIAVNVSDWKLVRHGLSCIEG' A
#
# COMPACT_ATOMS: atom_id res chain seq x y z
N GLU A 1 -17.68 -16.64 -20.86
CA GLU A 1 -16.25 -16.73 -20.57
C GLU A 1 -16.05 -16.61 -19.06
N HIS A 2 -15.29 -17.49 -18.42
CA HIS A 2 -15.05 -17.41 -16.98
C HIS A 2 -13.91 -16.43 -16.71
N ILE A 3 -14.21 -15.33 -16.00
CA ILE A 3 -13.19 -14.42 -15.47
C ILE A 3 -12.31 -15.21 -14.50
N ARG A 4 -11.02 -15.35 -14.80
CA ARG A 4 -10.07 -16.02 -13.90
C ARG A 4 -9.39 -14.98 -13.02
N PHE A 5 -9.53 -15.17 -11.72
CA PHE A 5 -8.87 -14.37 -10.69
C PHE A 5 -7.44 -14.87 -10.46
N LEU A 6 -6.55 -14.61 -11.42
CA LEU A 6 -5.13 -14.98 -11.36
C LEU A 6 -4.27 -13.79 -10.93
N PRO A 7 -3.10 -14.02 -10.32
CA PRO A 7 -2.14 -12.96 -10.06
C PRO A 7 -1.87 -12.12 -11.30
N SER A 8 -2.04 -10.80 -11.18
CA SER A 8 -1.76 -9.79 -12.20
C SER A 8 -0.25 -9.49 -12.31
N ILE A 9 0.48 -9.70 -11.22
CA ILE A 9 1.93 -9.46 -11.11
C ILE A 9 2.68 -10.69 -10.56
N THR A 10 3.99 -10.71 -10.81
CA THR A 10 4.87 -11.80 -10.34
C THR A 10 5.00 -11.81 -8.81
N ALA A 11 5.48 -12.92 -8.26
CA ALA A 11 5.79 -12.99 -6.82
C ALA A 11 6.86 -11.96 -6.42
N ASP A 12 7.87 -11.74 -7.27
CA ASP A 12 8.92 -10.75 -7.02
C ASP A 12 8.38 -9.32 -7.00
N ASP A 13 7.45 -9.00 -7.89
CA ASP A 13 6.82 -7.68 -7.91
C ASP A 13 5.93 -7.47 -6.68
N LYS A 14 5.26 -8.53 -6.18
CA LYS A 14 4.56 -8.47 -4.89
C LYS A 14 5.49 -8.24 -3.72
N LEU A 15 6.67 -8.86 -3.72
CA LEU A 15 7.69 -8.63 -2.68
C LEU A 15 8.16 -7.18 -2.71
N LYS A 16 8.41 -6.62 -3.90
CA LYS A 16 8.75 -5.19 -4.05
C LYS A 16 7.62 -4.29 -3.56
N LEU A 17 6.37 -4.59 -3.91
CA LEU A 17 5.20 -3.83 -3.46
C LEU A 17 5.06 -3.82 -1.92
N LEU A 18 5.23 -4.98 -1.27
CA LEU A 18 5.25 -5.08 0.19
C LEU A 18 6.41 -4.31 0.81
N HIS A 19 7.60 -4.38 0.20
CA HIS A 19 8.76 -3.61 0.64
C HIS A 19 8.53 -2.10 0.53
N THR A 20 7.97 -1.63 -0.59
CA THR A 20 7.55 -0.23 -0.79
C THR A 20 6.56 0.21 0.27
N TYR A 21 5.55 -0.62 0.59
CA TYR A 21 4.60 -0.33 1.66
C TYR A 21 5.27 -0.24 3.04
N ILE A 22 6.24 -1.11 3.36
CA ILE A 22 6.97 -1.06 4.64
C ILE A 22 7.72 0.27 4.77
N ILE A 23 8.42 0.70 3.73
CA ILE A 23 9.13 1.99 3.72
C ILE A 23 8.15 3.16 3.89
N LEU A 24 7.06 3.16 3.13
CA LEU A 24 6.00 4.17 3.23
C LEU A 24 5.41 4.25 4.64
N ALA A 25 5.05 3.10 5.22
CA ALA A 25 4.46 3.00 6.55
C ALA A 25 5.42 3.52 7.63
N GLU A 26 6.72 3.22 7.53
CA GLU A 26 7.73 3.71 8.47
C GLU A 26 7.94 5.23 8.36
N ALA A 27 7.95 5.77 7.14
CA ALA A 27 8.03 7.20 6.91
C ALA A 27 6.83 7.95 7.52
N LEU A 28 5.61 7.46 7.28
CA LEU A 28 4.39 8.05 7.84
C LEU A 28 4.36 8.00 9.37
N ARG A 29 4.78 6.87 9.97
CA ARG A 29 4.91 6.74 11.44
C ARG A 29 5.92 7.73 12.02
N THR A 30 7.07 7.89 11.37
CA THR A 30 8.12 8.85 11.78
C THR A 30 7.60 10.28 11.77
N MET A 31 6.79 10.63 10.76
CA MET A 31 6.13 11.93 10.65
C MET A 31 4.90 12.09 11.56
N ARG A 32 4.52 11.04 12.29
CA ARG A 32 3.29 10.96 13.10
C ARG A 32 2.01 11.23 12.29
N VAL A 33 2.00 10.81 11.03
CA VAL A 33 0.82 10.86 10.17
C VAL A 33 0.03 9.57 10.35
N GLU A 34 -1.23 9.70 10.73
CA GLU A 34 -2.15 8.55 10.79
C GLU A 34 -2.56 8.11 9.39
N PHE A 35 -2.59 6.80 9.18
CA PHE A 35 -3.03 6.20 7.92
C PHE A 35 -3.72 4.87 8.17
N PHE A 36 -4.54 4.45 7.22
CA PHE A 36 -5.22 3.15 7.26
C PHE A 36 -5.43 2.60 5.85
N PHE A 37 -5.51 1.27 5.73
CA PHE A 37 -5.83 0.61 4.46
C PHE A 37 -7.23 0.95 3.99
N VAL A 38 -7.40 1.05 2.67
CA VAL A 38 -8.71 1.29 2.05
C VAL A 38 -8.95 0.34 0.87
N GLN A 39 -10.17 0.33 0.35
CA GLN A 39 -10.57 -0.41 -0.86
C GLN A 39 -10.13 -1.89 -0.88
N GLY A 40 -9.52 -2.34 -1.98
CA GLY A 40 -9.07 -3.72 -2.19
C GLY A 40 -8.05 -4.15 -1.14
N SER A 41 -7.17 -3.24 -0.71
CA SER A 41 -6.17 -3.50 0.32
C SER A 41 -6.80 -3.84 1.68
N LEU A 42 -7.78 -3.06 2.13
CA LEU A 42 -8.49 -3.34 3.39
C LEU A 42 -9.28 -4.66 3.30
N LEU A 43 -9.96 -4.89 2.18
CA LEU A 43 -10.70 -6.12 1.95
C LEU A 43 -9.76 -7.35 1.93
N GLY A 44 -8.59 -7.22 1.30
CA GLY A 44 -7.55 -8.24 1.28
C GLY A 44 -7.13 -8.63 2.69
N VAL A 45 -6.76 -7.64 3.51
CA VAL A 45 -6.37 -7.88 4.91
C VAL A 45 -7.46 -8.63 5.68
N HIS A 46 -8.72 -8.22 5.52
CA HIS A 46 -9.83 -8.87 6.20
C HIS A 46 -10.09 -10.31 5.70
N ARG A 47 -10.22 -10.47 4.38
CA ARG A 47 -10.66 -11.70 3.71
C ARG A 47 -9.55 -12.74 3.51
N HIS A 48 -8.40 -12.31 3.01
CA HIS A 48 -7.27 -13.17 2.64
C HIS A 48 -6.11 -13.15 3.63
N LYS A 49 -6.19 -12.32 4.68
CA LYS A 49 -5.11 -12.12 5.66
C LYS A 49 -3.82 -11.59 5.03
N GLY A 50 -3.97 -10.82 3.96
CA GLY A 50 -2.87 -10.28 3.14
C GLY A 50 -3.41 -9.61 1.88
N LEU A 51 -2.59 -9.43 0.86
CA LEU A 51 -3.04 -8.89 -0.42
C LEU A 51 -4.05 -9.82 -1.10
N ILE A 52 -4.99 -9.26 -1.85
CA ILE A 52 -5.82 -10.08 -2.74
C ILE A 52 -4.89 -10.75 -3.78
N PRO A 53 -5.06 -12.04 -4.10
CA PRO A 53 -4.11 -12.75 -4.95
C PRO A 53 -3.91 -12.15 -6.35
N TRP A 54 -4.84 -11.33 -6.82
CA TRP A 54 -4.81 -10.68 -8.14
C TRP A 54 -4.70 -9.15 -8.08
N ASP A 55 -4.48 -8.56 -6.90
CA ASP A 55 -4.14 -7.14 -6.79
C ASP A 55 -2.66 -6.93 -7.18
N ASP A 56 -2.39 -5.76 -7.76
CA ASP A 56 -1.08 -5.26 -8.15
C ASP A 56 -0.66 -3.97 -7.42
N ASP A 57 -1.50 -3.46 -6.51
CA ASP A 57 -1.27 -2.24 -5.74
C ASP A 57 -1.60 -2.39 -4.23
N ILE A 58 -1.27 -1.34 -3.47
CA ILE A 58 -1.65 -1.18 -2.06
C ILE A 58 -2.17 0.24 -1.86
N ASP A 59 -3.41 0.35 -1.42
CA ASP A 59 -4.07 1.62 -1.13
C ASP A 59 -4.11 1.91 0.37
N ILE A 60 -3.67 3.11 0.74
CA ILE A 60 -3.86 3.70 2.06
C ILE A 60 -4.53 5.06 1.94
N ALA A 61 -5.21 5.48 3.00
CA ALA A 61 -5.70 6.84 3.16
C ALA A 61 -4.94 7.54 4.30
N VAL A 62 -4.71 8.84 4.13
CA VAL A 62 -4.18 9.78 5.13
C VAL A 62 -5.15 10.94 5.29
N ASN A 63 -5.07 11.68 6.40
CA ASN A 63 -5.84 12.92 6.53
C ASN A 63 -5.35 13.95 5.50
N VAL A 64 -6.29 14.58 4.78
CA VAL A 64 -5.97 15.61 3.77
C VAL A 64 -5.23 16.81 4.38
N SER A 65 -5.44 17.10 5.67
CA SER A 65 -4.70 18.14 6.38
C SER A 65 -3.19 17.91 6.36
N ASP A 66 -2.76 16.64 6.33
CA ASP A 66 -1.35 16.24 6.41
C ASP A 66 -0.70 16.11 5.04
N TRP A 67 -1.43 16.32 3.94
CA TRP A 67 -0.94 16.08 2.58
C TRP A 67 0.37 16.82 2.28
N LYS A 68 0.51 18.07 2.73
CA LYS A 68 1.75 18.85 2.52
C LYS A 68 2.94 18.22 3.25
N LEU A 69 2.73 17.73 4.47
CA LEU A 69 3.76 17.05 5.27
C LEU A 69 4.15 15.72 4.61
N VAL A 70 3.16 14.91 4.24
CA VAL A 70 3.38 13.62 3.55
C VAL A 70 4.16 13.83 2.27
N ARG A 71 3.73 14.76 1.40
CA ARG A 71 4.40 15.05 0.14
C ARG A 71 5.86 15.46 0.36
N HIS A 72 6.12 16.29 1.37
CA HIS A 72 7.47 16.72 1.68
C HIS A 72 8.34 15.58 2.22
N GLY A 73 7.85 14.83 3.22
CA GLY A 73 8.64 13.75 3.81
C GLY A 73 8.95 12.62 2.84
N LEU A 74 8.01 12.26 1.97
CA LEU A 74 8.25 11.24 0.95
C LEU A 74 9.23 11.70 -0.14
N SER A 75 9.29 13.01 -0.43
CA SER A 75 10.27 13.54 -1.41
C SER A 75 11.73 13.44 -0.96
N CYS A 76 11.96 13.14 0.32
CA CYS A 76 13.30 13.00 0.90
C CYS A 76 13.79 11.53 0.93
N ILE A 77 12.99 10.57 0.44
CA ILE A 77 13.34 9.16 0.43
C ILE A 77 13.87 8.80 -0.95
N GLU A 78 15.05 8.18 -1.01
CA GLU A 78 15.63 7.68 -2.27
C GLU A 78 14.79 6.51 -2.79
N GLY A 79 14.57 6.49 -4.11
CA GLY A 79 13.75 5.50 -4.82
C GLY A 79 14.56 4.34 -5.37
#